data_AF-A0A961U6U3-F1
#
_entry.id   AF-A0A961U6U3-F1
#
_cell.length_a   1.000
_cell.length_b   1.000
_cell.length_c   1.000
_cell.angle_alpha   90.00
_cell.angle_beta   90.00
_cell.angle_gamma   90.00
#
_symmetry.space_group_name_H-M   'P 1'
#
loop_
_entity.id
_entity.type
_entity.pdbx_description
1 polymer ?
#
loop_
_entity_poly.entity_id
_entity_poly.type
_entity_poly.pdbx_seq_one_letter_code
_entity_poly.pdbx_strand_id
1 'polypeptide(L)'
;MQGAPLDIYPLWVIVTDYILGVVMWTLIGRAAMNIFLREDSEFFFMKIFVKATNPLLRLFAPITPGFLLDPLVPVYIAWFFFMIRFYLLPWLLGYHVMGLLSFPLESEMARFIYTLYNSFR
;
A
#
# COMPACT_ATOMS: atom_id res chain seq x y z
N MET A 1 -2.45 24.28 23.12
CA MET A 1 -1.65 23.04 23.14
C MET A 1 -2.31 22.09 22.16
N GLN A 2 -1.84 22.07 20.92
CA GLN A 2 -2.37 21.21 19.86
C GLN A 2 -1.82 19.81 20.11
N GLY A 3 -2.71 18.86 20.45
CA GLY A 3 -2.36 17.44 20.55
C GLY A 3 -1.78 16.97 19.23
N ALA A 4 -0.77 16.10 19.30
CA ALA A 4 -0.17 15.55 18.09
C ALA A 4 -1.28 14.85 17.29
N PRO A 5 -1.28 14.91 15.95
CA PRO A 5 -2.28 14.21 15.13
C PRO A 5 -2.30 12.68 15.35
N LEU A 6 -1.32 12.14 16.08
CA LEU A 6 -1.24 10.76 16.52
C LEU A 6 -2.11 10.45 17.75
N ASP A 7 -2.59 11.46 18.49
CA ASP A 7 -3.38 11.28 19.73
C ASP A 7 -4.86 10.95 19.46
N ILE A 8 -5.28 10.94 18.18
CA ILE A 8 -6.68 10.75 17.76
C ILE A 8 -6.99 9.28 17.41
N TYR A 9 -5.95 8.46 17.14
CA TYR A 9 -6.11 7.06 16.72
C TYR A 9 -5.29 6.12 17.61
N PRO A 10 -5.82 4.95 17.99
CA PRO A 10 -5.05 3.95 18.72
C PRO A 10 -3.80 3.51 17.94
N LEU A 11 -2.66 3.35 18.64
CA LEU A 11 -1.37 2.95 18.03
C LEU A 11 -1.49 1.70 17.15
N TRP A 12 -2.29 0.71 17.56
CA TRP A 12 -2.48 -0.54 16.82
C TRP A 12 -3.16 -0.33 15.45
N VAL A 13 -4.03 0.68 15.32
CA VAL A 13 -4.67 1.05 14.05
C VAL A 13 -3.63 1.61 13.10
N ILE A 14 -2.79 2.52 13.60
CA ILE A 14 -1.72 3.16 12.83
C ILE A 14 -0.73 2.11 12.31
N VAL A 15 -0.29 1.20 13.19
CA VAL A 15 0.63 0.11 12.81
C VAL A 15 0.00 -0.80 11.75
N THR A 16 -1.27 -1.15 11.93
CA THR A 16 -2.00 -1.99 10.96
C THR A 16 -2.13 -1.30 9.61
N ASP A 17 -2.52 -0.02 9.59
CA ASP A 17 -2.62 0.76 8.37
C ASP A 17 -1.27 0.85 7.63
N TYR A 18 -0.19 1.09 8.38
CA TYR A 18 1.16 1.14 7.84
C TYR A 18 1.57 -0.19 7.18
N ILE A 19 1.34 -1.32 7.84
CA ILE A 19 1.65 -2.65 7.30
C ILE A 19 0.85 -2.89 6.01
N LEU A 20 -0.46 -2.65 6.04
CA LEU A 20 -1.32 -2.81 4.87
C LEU A 20 -0.89 -1.88 3.73
N GLY A 21 -0.49 -0.65 4.04
CA GLY A 21 -0.02 0.34 3.08
C GLY A 21 1.28 -0.07 2.41
N VAL A 22 2.27 -0.51 3.17
CA VAL A 22 3.55 -1.00 2.63
C VAL A 22 3.32 -2.21 1.72
N VAL A 23 2.45 -3.15 2.12
CA VAL A 23 2.11 -4.32 1.29
C VAL A 23 1.43 -3.90 -0.02
N MET A 24 0.44 -3.02 0.06
CA MET A 24 -0.27 -2.48 -1.10
C MET A 24 0.70 -1.78 -2.07
N TRP A 25 1.52 -0.85 -1.58
CA TRP A 25 2.47 -0.09 -2.39
C TRP A 25 3.55 -1.00 -3.01
N THR A 26 3.97 -2.06 -2.32
CA THR A 26 4.92 -3.05 -2.86
C THR A 26 4.29 -3.84 -4.03
N LEU A 27 3.01 -4.21 -3.92
CA LEU A 27 2.28 -4.89 -4.99
C LEU A 27 2.05 -3.98 -6.21
N ILE A 28 1.73 -2.70 -5.98
CA ILE A 28 1.64 -1.70 -7.06
C ILE A 28 3.00 -1.53 -7.72
N GLY A 29 4.08 -1.44 -6.94
CA GLY A 29 5.46 -1.40 -7.45
C GLY A 29 5.79 -2.62 -8.30
N ARG A 30 5.41 -3.83 -7.86
CA ARG A 30 5.56 -5.07 -8.64
C ARG A 30 4.86 -4.99 -10.00
N ALA A 31 3.62 -4.51 -10.02
CA ALA A 31 2.89 -4.34 -11.28
C ALA A 31 3.52 -3.30 -12.20
N ALA A 32 3.96 -2.16 -11.64
CA ALA A 32 4.70 -1.15 -12.40
C ALA A 32 5.98 -1.72 -13.00
N MET A 33 6.73 -2.52 -12.24
CA MET A 33 7.92 -3.23 -12.73
C MET A 33 7.59 -4.16 -13.89
N ASN A 34 6.49 -4.91 -13.81
CA ASN A 34 6.03 -5.80 -14.88
C ASN A 34 5.63 -5.06 -16.18
N ILE A 35 5.32 -3.75 -16.12
CA ILE A 35 5.05 -2.92 -17.32
C ILE A 35 6.35 -2.61 -18.07
N PHE A 36 7.43 -2.33 -17.34
CA PHE A 36 8.71 -1.92 -17.93
C PHE A 36 9.68 -3.08 -18.17
N LEU A 37 9.56 -4.15 -17.40
CA LEU A 37 10.45 -5.31 -17.42
C LEU A 37 9.63 -6.59 -17.45
N ARG A 38 10.16 -7.60 -18.15
CA ARG A 38 9.58 -8.94 -18.11
C ARG A 38 9.79 -9.57 -16.73
N GLU A 39 8.89 -10.49 -16.36
CA GLU A 39 8.92 -11.14 -15.05
C GLU A 39 10.18 -11.98 -14.78
N ASP A 40 10.80 -12.46 -15.85
CA ASP A 40 12.03 -13.25 -15.87
C ASP A 40 13.31 -12.39 -15.93
N SER A 41 13.20 -11.07 -15.76
CA SER A 41 14.35 -10.17 -15.82
C SER A 41 15.39 -10.49 -14.74
N GLU A 42 16.65 -10.60 -15.16
CA GLU A 42 17.82 -10.76 -14.28
C GLU A 42 18.11 -9.53 -13.40
N PHE A 43 17.38 -8.43 -13.60
CA PHE A 43 17.58 -7.17 -12.89
C PHE A 43 17.35 -7.33 -11.38
N PHE A 44 18.29 -6.79 -10.59
CA PHE A 44 18.31 -6.93 -9.13
C PHE A 44 17.00 -6.47 -8.46
N PHE A 45 16.49 -5.30 -8.81
CA PHE A 45 15.24 -4.79 -8.23
C PHE A 45 14.07 -5.70 -8.57
N MET A 46 14.03 -6.24 -9.80
CA MET A 46 12.97 -7.15 -10.19
C MET A 46 12.96 -8.40 -9.30
N LYS A 47 14.12 -9.02 -9.09
CA LYS A 47 14.27 -10.19 -8.20
C LYS A 47 13.79 -9.91 -6.77
N ILE A 48 14.04 -8.72 -6.22
CA ILE A 48 13.53 -8.33 -4.90
C ILE A 48 12.01 -8.25 -4.90
N PHE A 49 11.41 -7.55 -5.87
CA PHE A 49 9.96 -7.44 -5.97
C PHE A 49 9.32 -8.81 -6.16
N VAL A 50 9.84 -9.66 -7.07
CA VAL A 50 9.40 -11.06 -7.25
C VAL A 50 9.39 -11.80 -5.90
N LYS A 51 10.51 -11.76 -5.19
CA LYS A 51 10.69 -12.52 -3.95
C LYS A 51 9.77 -12.03 -2.83
N ALA A 52 9.55 -10.71 -2.74
CA ALA A 52 8.69 -10.10 -1.74
C ALA A 52 7.20 -10.37 -2.04
N THR A 53 6.77 -10.27 -3.29
CA THR A 53 5.35 -10.39 -3.64
C THR A 53 4.90 -11.81 -3.87
N ASN A 54 5.71 -12.71 -4.44
CA ASN A 54 5.28 -14.06 -4.80
C ASN A 54 4.64 -14.87 -3.65
N PRO A 55 5.17 -14.87 -2.41
CA PRO A 55 4.52 -15.55 -1.30
C PRO A 55 3.11 -15.01 -1.04
N LEU A 56 2.94 -13.69 -1.14
CA LEU A 56 1.65 -13.03 -0.98
C LEU A 56 0.70 -13.37 -2.14
N LEU A 57 1.17 -13.30 -3.38
CA LEU A 57 0.35 -13.65 -4.55
C LEU A 57 -0.16 -15.10 -4.47
N ARG A 58 0.68 -16.03 -3.98
CA ARG A 58 0.29 -17.44 -3.76
C ARG A 58 -0.78 -17.59 -2.68
N LEU A 59 -0.73 -16.79 -1.62
CA LEU A 59 -1.74 -16.80 -0.56
C LEU A 59 -3.11 -16.35 -1.09
N PHE A 60 -3.13 -15.38 -2.00
CA PHE A 60 -4.35 -14.84 -2.61
C PHE A 60 -4.76 -15.54 -3.91
N ALA A 61 -4.04 -16.59 -4.34
CA ALA A 61 -4.36 -17.36 -5.54
C ALA A 61 -5.81 -17.93 -5.55
N PRO A 62 -6.40 -18.38 -4.41
CA PRO A 62 -7.79 -18.84 -4.41
C PRO A 62 -8.83 -17.75 -4.68
N ILE A 63 -8.49 -16.48 -4.39
CA ILE A 63 -9.37 -15.32 -4.57
C ILE A 63 -9.14 -14.70 -5.96
N THR A 64 -7.98 -14.96 -6.57
CA THR A 64 -7.60 -14.39 -7.87
C THR A 64 -8.32 -15.13 -8.99
N PRO A 65 -9.09 -14.43 -9.84
CA PRO A 65 -9.77 -15.07 -10.95
C PRO A 65 -8.77 -15.48 -12.05
N GLY A 66 -8.93 -16.69 -12.59
CA GLY A 66 -8.02 -17.22 -13.62
C GLY A 66 -8.08 -16.56 -15.00
N PHE A 67 -9.02 -15.64 -15.24
CA PHE A 67 -9.07 -14.86 -16.48
C PHE A 67 -8.16 -13.62 -16.45
N LEU A 68 -7.63 -13.27 -15.27
CA LEU A 68 -6.79 -12.10 -15.11
C LEU A 68 -5.40 -12.37 -15.72
N LEU A 69 -4.85 -11.38 -16.44
CA LEU A 69 -3.49 -11.46 -16.94
C LEU A 69 -2.50 -11.49 -15.77
N ASP A 70 -1.49 -12.36 -15.82
CA ASP A 70 -0.50 -12.52 -14.74
C ASP A 70 0.12 -11.19 -14.27
N PRO A 71 0.49 -10.24 -15.15
CA PRO A 71 1.02 -8.95 -14.73
C PRO A 71 0.04 -8.06 -13.95
N LEU A 72 -1.27 -8.29 -14.07
CA LEU A 72 -2.33 -7.53 -13.40
C LEU A 72 -2.71 -8.11 -12.04
N VAL A 73 -2.34 -9.37 -11.75
CA VAL A 73 -2.62 -10.04 -10.48
C VAL A 73 -2.14 -9.26 -9.26
N PRO A 74 -0.92 -8.67 -9.24
CA PRO A 74 -0.46 -7.85 -8.12
C PRO A 74 -1.35 -6.63 -7.87
N VAL A 75 -1.82 -5.94 -8.92
CA VAL A 75 -2.72 -4.78 -8.77
C VAL A 75 -4.08 -5.21 -8.24
N TYR A 76 -4.60 -6.32 -8.74
CA TYR A 76 -5.87 -6.88 -8.27
C TYR A 76 -5.83 -7.19 -6.77
N ILE A 77 -4.74 -7.78 -6.30
CA ILE A 77 -4.55 -8.04 -4.87
C ILE A 77 -4.35 -6.73 -4.10
N ALA A 78 -3.56 -5.79 -4.62
CA ALA A 78 -3.36 -4.47 -4.02
C ALA A 78 -4.69 -3.73 -3.81
N TRP A 79 -5.63 -3.88 -4.72
CA TRP A 79 -6.96 -3.30 -4.60
C TRP A 79 -7.72 -3.81 -3.36
N PHE A 80 -7.57 -5.07 -2.95
CA PHE A 80 -8.17 -5.54 -1.69
C PHE A 80 -7.54 -4.87 -0.47
N PHE A 81 -6.22 -4.70 -0.45
CA PHE A 81 -5.55 -3.97 0.62
C PHE A 81 -6.03 -2.51 0.66
N PHE A 82 -6.23 -1.88 -0.49
CA PHE A 82 -6.86 -0.57 -0.59
C PHE A 82 -8.28 -0.57 -0.01
N MET A 83 -9.13 -1.53 -0.39
CA MET A 83 -10.48 -1.65 0.15
C MET A 83 -10.48 -1.82 1.68
N ILE A 84 -9.56 -2.63 2.20
CA ILE A 84 -9.43 -2.83 3.65
C ILE A 84 -9.01 -1.53 4.34
N ARG A 85 -8.00 -0.84 3.80
CA ARG A 85 -7.49 0.41 4.38
C ARG A 85 -8.54 1.51 4.37
N PHE A 86 -9.11 1.80 3.22
CA PHE A 86 -9.91 3.02 3.04
C PHE A 86 -11.42 2.82 3.28
N TYR A 87 -11.91 1.57 3.28
CA TYR A 87 -13.34 1.29 3.44
C TYR A 87 -13.64 0.38 4.63
N LEU A 88 -12.88 -0.69 4.86
CA LEU A 88 -13.17 -1.63 5.95
C LEU A 88 -12.73 -1.10 7.32
N LEU A 89 -11.46 -0.70 7.47
CA LEU A 89 -10.93 -0.18 8.74
C LEU A 89 -11.73 1.04 9.26
N PRO A 90 -12.10 2.03 8.44
CA PRO A 90 -12.88 3.19 8.89
C PRO A 90 -14.25 2.80 9.36
N TRP A 91 -14.89 1.90 8.61
CA TRP A 91 -16.20 1.38 8.92
C TRP A 91 -16.21 0.59 10.23
N LEU A 92 -15.22 -0.29 10.45
CA LEU A 92 -15.06 -1.05 11.70
C LEU A 92 -14.77 -0.17 12.92
N LEU A 93 -14.08 0.95 12.73
CA LEU A 93 -13.69 1.87 13.79
C LEU A 93 -14.70 3.02 14.00
N GLY A 94 -15.73 3.13 13.16
CA GLY A 94 -16.76 4.16 13.25
C GLY A 94 -16.32 5.56 12.78
N TYR A 95 -15.24 5.66 12.00
CA TYR A 95 -14.77 6.94 11.43
C TYR A 95 -15.43 7.20 10.07
N HIS A 96 -15.98 8.41 9.85
CA HIS A 96 -16.55 8.80 8.57
C HIS A 96 -15.45 9.00 7.50
N VAL A 97 -15.74 8.55 6.27
CA VAL A 97 -14.86 8.47 5.07
C VAL A 97 -14.03 9.74 4.79
N MET A 98 -14.47 10.91 5.23
CA MET A 98 -13.77 12.19 5.06
C MET A 98 -12.60 12.41 6.03
N GLY A 99 -12.59 11.80 7.22
CA GLY A 99 -11.54 12.01 8.23
C GLY A 99 -10.23 11.25 7.97
N LEU A 100 -10.16 10.51 6.86
CA LEU A 100 -9.31 9.32 6.77
C LEU A 100 -8.66 9.11 5.39
N LEU A 101 -9.01 9.92 4.38
CA LEU A 101 -8.09 10.20 3.25
C LEU A 101 -6.78 10.87 3.73
N SER A 102 -6.72 11.31 4.99
CA SER A 102 -5.56 11.82 5.70
C SER A 102 -4.95 10.78 6.65
N PHE A 103 -4.82 9.53 6.24
CA PHE A 103 -4.14 8.52 7.05
C PHE A 103 -2.72 8.95 7.42
N PRO A 104 -2.19 8.50 8.58
CA PRO A 104 -0.86 8.87 9.06
C PRO A 104 0.23 8.70 8.00
N LEU A 105 0.28 7.53 7.34
CA LEU A 105 1.27 7.25 6.29
C LEU A 105 1.24 8.28 5.15
N GLU A 106 0.07 8.54 4.55
CA GLU A 106 -0.05 9.46 3.41
C GLU A 106 0.23 10.91 3.85
N SER A 107 -0.21 11.28 5.06
CA SER A 107 0.07 12.60 5.63
C SER A 107 1.55 12.80 6.01
N GLU A 108 2.26 11.74 6.39
CA GLU A 108 3.69 11.76 6.69
C GLU A 108 4.52 11.75 5.41
N MET A 109 4.14 10.95 4.40
CA MET A 109 4.76 11.02 3.08
C MET A 109 4.58 12.40 2.43
N ALA A 110 3.38 12.97 2.49
CA ALA A 110 3.12 14.32 1.96
C ALA A 110 3.94 15.38 2.71
N ARG A 111 4.01 15.31 4.04
CA ARG A 111 4.86 16.22 4.86
C ARG A 111 6.33 16.05 4.53
N PHE A 112 6.81 14.82 4.41
CA PHE A 112 8.19 14.53 4.04
C PHE A 112 8.53 15.13 2.67
N ILE A 113 7.70 14.89 1.66
CA ILE A 113 7.87 15.45 0.31
C ILE A 113 7.84 16.98 0.35
N TYR A 114 6.92 17.58 1.11
CA TYR A 114 6.81 19.03 1.26
C TYR A 114 8.06 19.65 1.91
N THR A 115 8.54 19.07 3.01
CA THR A 115 9.76 19.51 3.69
C THR A 115 10.98 19.34 2.79
N LEU A 116 11.08 18.21 2.09
CA LEU A 116 12.17 17.95 1.14
C LEU A 116 12.17 19.00 0.02
N TYR A 117 11.02 19.27 -0.60
CA TYR A 117 10.89 20.28 -1.65
C TYR A 117 11.28 21.69 -1.17
N ASN A 118 10.85 22.09 0.03
CA ASN A 118 11.21 23.38 0.62
C ASN A 118 12.68 23.48 1.03
N SER A 119 13.36 22.35 1.29
CA SER A 119 14.80 22.32 1.59
C SER A 119 15.68 22.51 0.36
N PHE A 120 15.17 22.27 -0.84
CA PHE A 120 15.90 22.44 -2.10
C PHE A 120 15.70 23.82 -2.75
N ARG A 121 14.84 24.67 -2.17
CA ARG A 121 14.56 26.04 -2.62
C ARG A 121 15.17 27.05 -1.65
#